data_AF-A0A2D7PFA6-F1
#
_entry.id   AF-A0A2D7PFA6-F1
#
_cell.length_a   1.000
_cell.length_b   1.000
_cell.length_c   1.000
_cell.angle_alpha   90.00
_cell.angle_beta   90.00
_cell.angle_gamma   90.00
#
_symmetry.space_group_name_H-M   'P 1'
#
loop_
_entity.id
_entity.type
_entity.pdbx_description
1 polymer ?
#
loop_
_entity_poly.entity_id
_entity_poly.type
_entity_poly.pdbx_seq_one_letter_code
_entity_poly.pdbx_strand_id
1 'polypeptide(L)' 'MVDLNMFFAIILLCSPIANPSCIEIHDMIQPQGYKTIEKCQTRLSEMMWNIRNTIPVPHSMTIKCIKKENNNGRTI' A
#
# COMPACT_ATOMS: atom_id res chain seq x y z
N MET A 1 23.19 3.59 7.86
CA MET A 1 22.82 4.34 6.64
C MET A 1 21.37 4.00 6.33
N VAL A 2 20.44 4.92 6.58
CA VAL A 2 19.00 4.71 6.34
C VAL A 2 18.67 5.44 5.04
N ASP A 3 18.40 4.69 3.97
CA ASP A 3 18.02 5.24 2.67
C ASP A 3 16.71 6.05 2.77
N LEU A 4 16.81 7.37 2.54
CA LEU A 4 15.75 8.38 2.71
C LEU A 4 14.69 8.41 1.58
N ASN A 5 14.69 7.43 0.67
CA ASN A 5 13.84 7.44 -0.54
C ASN A 5 13.12 6.10 -0.74
N MET A 6 12.52 5.55 0.33
CA MET A 6 11.74 4.32 0.20
C MET A 6 10.25 4.61 0.00
N PHE A 7 9.62 3.85 -0.90
CA PHE A 7 8.20 3.90 -1.23
C PHE A 7 7.51 2.64 -0.70
N PHE A 8 6.42 2.81 0.03
CA PHE A 8 5.61 1.71 0.56
C PHE A 8 4.36 1.52 -0.29
N ALA A 9 4.12 0.28 -0.70
CA ALA A 9 2.92 -0.10 -1.43
C ALA A 9 1.79 -0.39 -0.42
N ILE A 10 0.71 0.38 -0.51
CA ILE A 10 -0.47 0.25 0.36
C ILE A 10 -1.73 0.20 -0.51
N ILE A 11 -2.63 -0.74 -0.20
CA ILE A 11 -3.95 -0.83 -0.80
C ILE A 11 -5.00 -0.65 0.29
N LEU A 12 -5.84 0.37 0.14
CA LEU A 12 -7.05 0.50 0.93
C LEU A 12 -8.16 -0.30 0.25
N LEU A 13 -8.67 -1.31 0.94
CA LEU A 13 -9.76 -2.15 0.47
C LEU A 13 -11.00 -1.88 1.32
N CYS A 14 -12.11 -1.55 0.67
CA CYS A 14 -13.41 -1.40 1.31
C CYS A 14 -14.35 -2.42 0.69
N SER A 15 -14.98 -3.29 1.49
CA SER A 15 -15.94 -4.27 0.97
C SER A 15 -17.25 -4.15 1.74
N PRO A 16 -18.36 -3.68 1.14
CA PRO A 16 -19.65 -3.58 1.84
C PRO A 16 -20.17 -4.92 2.37
N ILE A 17 -19.66 -6.04 1.87
CA ILE A 17 -20.13 -7.40 2.22
C ILE A 17 -19.24 -8.02 3.31
N ALA A 18 -17.91 -7.91 3.19
CA ALA A 18 -17.01 -8.55 4.13
C ALA A 18 -16.79 -7.70 5.40
N ASN A 19 -16.84 -6.38 5.28
CA ASN A 19 -16.65 -5.48 6.42
C ASN A 19 -17.11 -4.05 6.06
N PRO A 20 -18.09 -3.43 6.76
CA PRO A 20 -18.50 -2.04 6.47
C PRO A 20 -17.36 -1.03 6.66
N SER A 21 -16.20 -1.46 7.17
CA SER A 21 -14.99 -0.67 7.33
C SER A 21 -13.93 -0.99 6.27
N CYS A 22 -13.20 0.03 5.83
CA CYS A 22 -12.05 -0.13 4.97
C CYS A 22 -10.85 -0.66 5.76
N ILE A 23 -10.07 -1.56 5.16
CA ILE A 23 -8.82 -2.07 5.71
C ILE A 23 -7.64 -1.62 4.85
N GLU A 24 -6.53 -1.29 5.51
CA GLU A 24 -5.27 -1.04 4.85
C GLU A 24 -4.46 -2.33 4.72
N ILE A 25 -4.11 -2.68 3.50
CA ILE A 25 -3.26 -3.81 3.17
C ILE A 25 -1.88 -3.27 2.84
N HIS A 26 -0.93 -3.58 3.71
CA HIS A 26 0.47 -3.22 3.57
C HIS A 26 1.23 -4.37 2.91
N ASP A 27 2.24 -4.05 2.10
CA ASP A 27 3.08 -5.09 1.50
C ASP A 27 3.93 -5.82 2.54
N MET A 28 3.70 -7.13 2.68
CA MET A 28 4.44 -7.98 3.60
C MET A 28 5.71 -8.59 2.97
N ILE A 29 5.86 -8.55 1.64
CA ILE A 29 7.06 -9.11 0.97
C ILE A 29 8.25 -8.17 1.13
N GLN A 30 8.03 -6.87 0.96
CA GLN A 30 9.07 -5.87 1.13
C GLN A 30 8.65 -4.82 2.18
N PRO A 31 8.61 -5.20 3.48
CA PRO A 31 8.12 -4.34 4.55
C PRO A 31 9.01 -3.12 4.81
N GLN A 32 10.26 -3.15 4.32
CA GLN A 32 11.16 -1.99 4.31
C GLN A 32 10.85 -0.97 3.21
N GLY A 33 10.05 -1.31 2.20
CA GLY A 33 9.70 -0.44 1.08
C GLY A 33 10.66 -0.56 -0.11
N TYR A 34 10.28 0.11 -1.20
CA TYR A 34 10.90 0.05 -2.52
C TYR A 34 11.75 1.29 -2.80
N LYS A 35 12.92 1.12 -3.42
CA LYS A 35 13.82 2.26 -3.73
C LYS A 35 13.28 3.21 -4.81
N THR A 36 12.41 2.74 -5.69
CA THR A 36 11.86 3.53 -6.80
C THR A 36 10.33 3.45 -6.80
N ILE A 37 9.70 4.52 -7.29
CA ILE A 37 8.24 4.58 -7.40
C ILE A 37 7.71 3.54 -8.40
N GLU A 38 8.44 3.29 -9.49
CA GLU A 38 8.09 2.28 -10.50
C GLU A 38 7.98 0.89 -9.88
N LYS A 39 8.96 0.48 -9.06
CA LYS A 39 8.92 -0.82 -8.37
C LYS A 39 7.74 -0.92 -7.40
N CYS A 40 7.44 0.16 -6.68
CA CYS A 40 6.27 0.22 -5.81
C CYS A 40 4.96 0.07 -6.61
N GLN A 41 4.85 0.72 -7.78
CA GLN A 41 3.68 0.62 -8.65
C GLN A 41 3.51 -0.78 -9.26
N THR A 42 4.59 -1.40 -9.73
CA THR A 42 4.57 -2.80 -10.19
C THR A 42 4.07 -3.72 -9.08
N ARG A 43 4.58 -3.54 -7.86
CA ARG A 43 4.11 -4.31 -6.71
C ARG A 43 2.64 -4.10 -6.41
N LEU A 44 2.15 -2.86 -6.46
CA LEU A 44 0.73 -2.56 -6.27
C LEU A 44 -0.14 -3.33 -7.27
N SER A 45 0.26 -3.42 -8.54
CA SER A 45 -0.46 -4.20 -9.53
C SER A 45 -0.54 -5.68 -9.17
N GLU A 46 0.54 -6.28 -8.66
CA GLU A 46 0.54 -7.67 -8.18
C GLU A 46 -0.37 -7.86 -6.96
N MET A 47 -0.29 -6.95 -5.99
CA MET A 47 -1.15 -6.99 -4.80
C MET A 47 -2.63 -6.87 -5.17
N MET A 48 -2.97 -5.96 -6.10
CA MET A 48 -4.33 -5.82 -6.61
C MET A 48 -4.82 -7.11 -7.28
N TRP A 49 -3.97 -7.75 -8.09
CA TRP A 49 -4.31 -9.02 -8.74
C TRP A 49 -4.63 -10.10 -7.71
N ASN A 50 -3.81 -10.21 -6.66
CA ASN A 50 -4.04 -11.16 -5.57
C ASN A 50 -5.35 -10.87 -4.83
N ILE A 51 -5.64 -9.60 -4.53
CA ILE A 51 -6.89 -9.22 -3.85
C ILE A 51 -8.10 -9.56 -4.71
N ARG A 52 -8.09 -9.22 -6.00
CA ARG A 52 -9.21 -9.52 -6.92
C ARG A 52 -9.51 -11.01 -7.04
N ASN A 53 -8.49 -11.85 -6.94
CA ASN A 53 -8.65 -13.31 -6.99
C ASN A 53 -9.07 -13.91 -5.64
N THR A 54 -8.83 -13.20 -4.53
CA THR A 54 -9.08 -13.72 -3.17
C THR A 54 -10.37 -13.20 -2.57
N ILE A 55 -10.72 -11.93 -2.82
CA ILE A 55 -11.84 -11.25 -2.20
C ILE A 55 -12.94 -11.05 -3.24
N PRO A 56 -14.13 -11.63 -3.03
CA PRO A 56 -15.23 -11.51 -3.98
C PRO A 56 -15.78 -10.08 -4.03
N VAL A 57 -16.30 -9.71 -5.20
CA VAL A 57 -17.00 -8.45 -5.44
C VAL A 57 -18.39 -8.43 -4.79
N PRO A 58 -18.99 -7.25 -4.54
CA PRO A 58 -18.45 -5.89 -4.66
C PRO A 58 -17.41 -5.52 -3.59
N HIS A 59 -16.33 -4.87 -4.06
CA HIS A 59 -15.35 -4.17 -3.23
C HIS A 59 -14.80 -2.95 -3.99
N SER A 60 -14.37 -1.94 -3.26
CA SER A 60 -13.65 -0.78 -3.78
C SER A 60 -12.19 -0.85 -3.34
N MET A 61 -11.27 -0.52 -4.24
CA MET A 61 -9.83 -0.53 -3.96
C MET A 61 -9.22 0.82 -4.34
N THR A 62 -8.46 1.39 -3.42
CA THR A 62 -7.62 2.57 -3.65
C THR A 62 -6.17 2.18 -3.39
N ILE A 63 -5.29 2.46 -4.35
CA ILE A 63 -3.87 2.12 -4.26
C ILE A 63 -3.03 3.37 -4.04
N LYS A 64 -1.98 3.26 -3.23
CA LYS A 64 -1.03 4.36 -2.98
C LYS A 64 0.40 3.83 -2.80
N CYS A 65 1.35 4.57 -3.38
CA CYS A 65 2.77 4.46 -3.04
C CYS A 65 3.13 5.62 -2.12
N ILE A 66 3.40 5.35 -0.84
CA ILE A 66 3.74 6.38 0.14
C ILE A 66 5.26 6.48 0.26
N LYS A 67 5.82 7.66 0.02
CA LYS A 67 7.24 7.92 0.25
C LYS A 67 7.50 8.11 1.75
N LYS A 68 8.51 7.45 2.30
CA LYS A 68 9.00 7.69 3.66
C LYS A 68 9.65 9.07 3.71
N GLU A 69 8.93 10.09 4.15
CA GLU A 69 9.55 11.37 4.50
C GLU A 69 10.03 11.29 5.96
N ASN A 70 11.34 11.48 6.18
CA ASN A 70 11.85 11.69 7.53
C ASN A 70 11.25 13.00 8.05
N ASN A 71 10.32 12.90 9.00
CA ASN A 71 9.96 14.03 9.86
C ASN A 71 11.19 14.40 10.69
N ASN A 72 12.01 15.32 10.17
CA ASN A 72 12.87 16.15 10.97
C ASN A 72 12.19 17.52 11.11
N GLY A 73 11.47 17.72 12.22
CA GLY A 73 11.08 19.06 12.69
C GLY A 73 9.81 19.67 12.11
N ARG A 74 8.64 19.13 12.43
CA ARG A 74 7.44 19.98 12.55
C ARG A 74 6.91 19.90 13.98
N THR A 75 7.57 20.71 14.80
CA THR A 75 7.10 21.27 16.06
C THR A 75 5.62 21.67 15.93
N ILE A 76 4.79 21.18 16.85
CA ILE A 76 3.58 21.90 17.29
C ILE A 76 4.02 23.02 18.22
#